data_AF-A0A554KWE1-F1
#
_entry.id   AF-A0A554KWE1-F1
#
_cell.length_a   1.000
_cell.length_b   1.000
_cell.length_c   1.000
_cell.angle_alpha   90.00
_cell.angle_beta   90.00
_cell.angle_gamma   90.00
#
_symmetry.space_group_name_H-M   'P 1'
#
loop_
_entity.id
_entity.type
_entity.pdbx_description
1 polymer ?
#
loop_
_entity_poly.entity_id
_entity_poly.type
_entity_poly.pdbx_seq_one_letter_code
_entity_poly.pdbx_strand_id
1 'polypeptide(L)' 'MEDPPRLESHYGSMVWTNPTTETIRKKECLCHNCDNLKPDQPDNCSKAEALFQIIKRENVALIITRCPAWKPKKEATCVG' A
#
# COMPACT_ATOMS: atom_id res chain seq x y z
N MET A 1 3.23 -4.15 23.28
CA MET A 1 3.69 -5.51 22.95
C MET A 1 3.42 -5.67 21.47
N GLU A 2 4.42 -6.02 20.67
CA GLU A 2 4.22 -6.21 19.23
C GLU A 2 3.43 -7.50 19.00
N ASP A 3 2.47 -7.48 18.07
CA ASP A 3 1.70 -8.67 17.73
C ASP A 3 2.61 -9.71 17.04
N PRO A 4 2.54 -11.00 17.44
CA PRO A 4 3.34 -12.04 16.81
C PRO A 4 2.91 -12.23 15.34
N PRO A 5 3.81 -12.71 14.45
CA PRO A 5 3.45 -13.05 13.09
C PRO A 5 2.32 -14.07 13.02
N ARG A 6 1.45 -13.93 12.02
CA ARG A 6 0.27 -14.78 11.80
C ARG A 6 0.30 -15.36 10.40
N LEU A 7 -0.14 -16.61 10.25
CA LEU A 7 -0.27 -17.23 8.94
C LEU A 7 -1.61 -16.80 8.32
N GLU A 8 -1.58 -16.15 7.18
CA GLU A 8 -2.76 -15.57 6.51
C GLU A 8 -2.80 -15.94 5.02
N SER A 9 -3.99 -15.96 4.43
CA SER A 9 -4.17 -16.21 2.99
C SER A 9 -4.06 -14.91 2.20
N HIS A 10 -3.08 -14.83 1.30
CA HIS A 10 -2.88 -13.72 0.37
C HIS A 10 -2.64 -14.28 -1.04
N TYR A 11 -3.35 -13.74 -2.04
CA TYR A 11 -3.27 -14.16 -3.44
C TYR A 11 -3.38 -15.68 -3.67
N GLY A 12 -4.14 -16.40 -2.84
CA GLY A 12 -4.38 -17.84 -2.99
C GLY A 12 -3.32 -18.75 -2.35
N SER A 13 -2.38 -18.21 -1.58
CA SER A 13 -1.41 -19.01 -0.81
C SER A 13 -1.21 -18.47 0.61
N MET A 14 -0.74 -19.33 1.52
CA MET A 14 -0.50 -18.96 2.91
C MET A 14 0.86 -18.29 3.07
N VAL A 15 0.90 -17.12 3.70
CA VAL A 15 2.11 -16.36 4.01
C VAL A 15 2.13 -15.90 5.45
N TRP A 16 3.32 -15.74 6.02
CA TRP A 16 3.49 -15.18 7.35
C TRP A 16 3.43 -13.65 7.29
N THR A 17 2.48 -13.08 8.00
CA THR A 17 2.22 -11.64 8.08
C THR A 17 2.68 -11.11 9.44
N ASN A 18 3.34 -9.94 9.46
CA ASN A 18 3.53 -9.17 10.69
C ASN A 18 2.38 -8.14 10.84
N PRO A 19 1.47 -8.30 11.82
CA PRO A 19 0.28 -7.43 11.93
C PRO A 19 0.60 -5.96 12.22
N THR A 20 1.67 -5.71 12.98
CA THR A 20 2.12 -4.35 13.32
C THR A 20 2.57 -3.61 12.06
N THR A 21 3.45 -4.22 11.26
CA THR A 21 3.96 -3.61 10.03
C THR A 21 2.87 -3.50 8.96
N GLU A 22 1.93 -4.45 8.87
CA GLU A 22 0.78 -4.33 7.97
C GLU A 22 -0.13 -3.15 8.33
N THR A 23 -0.36 -2.93 9.63
CA THR A 23 -1.13 -1.77 10.11
C THR A 23 -0.44 -0.47 9.72
N ILE A 24 0.88 -0.36 9.94
CA ILE A 24 1.68 0.80 9.53
C ILE A 24 1.62 0.97 8.01
N ARG A 25 1.77 -0.11 7.23
CA ARG A 25 1.69 -0.06 5.76
C ARG A 25 0.37 0.56 5.31
N LYS A 26 -0.76 0.07 5.82
CA LYS A 26 -2.09 0.57 5.44
C LYS A 26 -2.29 2.04 5.79
N LYS A 27 -1.74 2.49 6.93
CA LYS A 27 -1.92 3.86 7.43
C LYS A 27 -0.93 4.87 6.84
N GLU A 28 0.35 4.49 6.70
CA GLU A 28 1.45 5.43 6.51
C GLU A 28 2.20 5.28 5.19
N CYS A 29 1.97 4.19 4.43
CA CYS A 29 2.60 4.04 3.12
C CYS A 29 2.22 5.20 2.19
N LEU A 30 3.22 5.83 1.57
CA LEU A 30 3.00 6.98 0.69
C LEU A 30 2.09 6.64 -0.48
N CYS A 31 2.16 5.42 -1.03
CA CYS A 31 1.29 4.99 -2.12
C CYS A 31 -0.19 5.04 -1.71
N HIS A 32 -0.54 4.49 -0.54
CA HIS A 32 -1.93 4.47 -0.04
C HIS A 32 -2.48 5.87 0.27
N ASN A 33 -1.59 6.82 0.55
CA ASN A 33 -1.90 8.22 0.83
C ASN A 33 -1.65 9.15 -0.38
N CYS A 34 -1.39 8.60 -1.56
CA CYS A 34 -1.11 9.38 -2.77
C CYS A 34 -2.38 9.61 -3.60
N ASP A 35 -2.59 10.84 -4.06
CA ASP A 35 -3.64 11.24 -5.01
C ASP A 35 -3.45 10.64 -6.41
N ASN A 36 -2.19 10.29 -6.75
CA ASN A 36 -1.86 9.66 -8.03
C ASN A 36 -2.17 8.14 -8.03
N LEU A 37 -2.44 7.52 -6.89
CA LEU A 37 -2.83 6.11 -6.84
C LEU A 37 -4.30 5.99 -7.27
N LYS A 38 -4.52 5.50 -8.49
CA LYS A 38 -5.85 5.34 -9.10
C LYS A 38 -5.93 3.97 -9.76
N PRO A 39 -6.10 2.88 -8.97
CA PRO A 39 -6.15 1.53 -9.49
C PRO A 39 -7.17 1.41 -10.62
N ASP A 40 -6.85 0.65 -11.65
CA ASP A 40 -7.69 0.38 -12.82
C ASP A 40 -8.06 1.60 -13.69
N GLN A 41 -7.51 2.79 -13.39
CA GLN A 41 -7.68 3.98 -14.22
C GLN A 41 -6.51 4.16 -15.21
N PRO A 42 -6.76 4.72 -16.42
CA PRO A 42 -5.69 4.98 -17.39
C PRO A 42 -4.58 5.90 -16.88
N ASP A 43 -4.89 6.76 -15.91
CA ASP A 43 -3.94 7.70 -15.29
C ASP A 43 -3.41 7.20 -13.92
N ASN A 44 -3.43 5.88 -13.68
CA ASN A 44 -2.82 5.29 -12.49
C ASN A 44 -1.32 5.61 -12.38
N CYS A 45 -0.82 5.73 -11.15
CA CYS A 45 0.60 5.90 -10.88
C CYS A 45 1.42 4.68 -11.39
N SER A 46 2.21 4.88 -12.45
CA SER A 46 3.05 3.83 -13.03
C SER A 46 4.05 3.20 -12.05
N LYS A 47 4.52 3.96 -11.05
CA LYS A 47 5.40 3.44 -9.99
C LYS A 47 4.65 2.50 -9.05
N ALA A 48 3.43 2.87 -8.66
CA ALA A 48 2.60 2.04 -7.80
C ALA A 48 2.16 0.76 -8.55
N GLU A 49 1.82 0.88 -9.84
CA GLU A 49 1.50 -0.26 -10.70
C GLU A 49 2.66 -1.25 -10.77
N ALA A 50 3.87 -0.78 -11.10
CA ALA A 50 5.06 -1.64 -11.18
C ALA A 50 5.35 -2.36 -9.86
N LEU A 51 5.24 -1.66 -8.73
CA LEU A 51 5.41 -2.25 -7.40
C LEU A 51 4.30 -3.25 -7.06
N PHE A 52 3.06 -2.98 -7.45
CA PHE A 52 1.93 -3.89 -7.26
C PHE A 52 2.15 -5.22 -7.99
N GLN A 53 2.67 -5.18 -9.22
CA GLN A 53 3.00 -6.40 -9.96
C GLN A 53 4.06 -7.24 -9.25
N ILE A 54 5.08 -6.60 -8.65
CA ILE A 54 6.10 -7.30 -7.84
C ILE A 54 5.47 -7.88 -6.57
N ILE A 55 4.69 -7.07 -5.83
CA ILE A 55 3.98 -7.48 -4.61
C ILE A 55 3.11 -8.71 -4.85
N LYS A 56 2.32 -8.70 -5.93
CA LYS A 56 1.44 -9.79 -6.32
C LYS A 56 2.23 -11.03 -6.75
N ARG A 57 3.29 -10.86 -7.54
CA ARG A 57 4.11 -11.97 -8.07
C ARG A 57 4.85 -12.71 -6.96
N GLU A 58 5.47 -11.97 -6.05
CA GLU A 58 6.32 -12.54 -4.98
C GLU A 58 5.53 -12.87 -3.70
N ASN A 59 4.24 -12.49 -3.64
CA ASN A 59 3.40 -12.57 -2.45
C ASN A 59 4.03 -11.91 -1.21
N VAL A 60 4.47 -10.66 -1.38
CA VAL A 60 5.13 -9.85 -0.34
C VAL A 60 4.42 -8.51 -0.16
N ALA A 61 4.62 -7.86 0.99
CA ALA A 61 4.14 -6.51 1.24
C ALA A 61 5.30 -5.51 1.35
N LEU A 62 5.11 -4.29 0.83
CA LEU A 62 6.12 -3.22 0.89
C LEU A 62 5.51 -1.92 1.43
N ILE A 63 6.30 -1.19 2.23
CA ILE A 63 6.00 0.18 2.67
C ILE A 63 6.86 1.15 1.88
N ILE A 64 6.23 2.08 1.18
CA ILE A 64 6.92 3.13 0.44
C ILE A 64 7.01 4.36 1.32
N THR A 65 8.23 4.70 1.74
CA THR A 65 8.53 5.83 2.64
C THR A 65 9.05 7.07 1.92
N ARG A 66 9.37 6.96 0.62
CA ARG A 66 9.82 8.06 -0.24
C ARG A 66 9.37 7.84 -1.67
N CYS A 67 8.88 8.89 -2.33
CA CYS A 67 8.51 8.84 -3.74
C CYS A 67 8.55 10.24 -4.35
N PRO A 68 9.28 10.47 -5.45
CA PRO A 68 9.37 11.79 -6.09
C PRO A 68 8.08 12.20 -6.83
N ALA A 69 7.15 11.25 -7.03
CA ALA A 69 5.86 11.50 -7.66
C ALA A 69 4.71 11.52 -6.63
N TRP A 70 5.04 11.61 -5.33
CA TRP A 70 4.02 11.65 -4.28
C TRP A 70 3.25 12.97 -4.34
N LYS A 71 1.93 12.85 -4.26
CA LYS A 71 1.01 13.97 -4.18
C LYS A 71 0.01 13.66 -3.08
N PRO A 72 -0.14 14.49 -2.04
CA PRO A 72 -1.10 14.22 -0.97
C PRO A 72 -2.52 14.21 -1.54
N LYS A 73 -3.35 13.26 -1.09
CA LYS A 73 -4.81 13.33 -1.30
C LYS A 73 -5.30 14.65 -0.70
N LYS A 74 -6.01 15.47 -1.48
CA LYS A 74 -6.63 16.68 -0.92
C LYS A 74 -7.58 16.24 0.17
N GLU A 75 -7.39 16.71 1.40
CA GLU A 75 -8.44 16.60 2.41
C GLU A 75 -9.67 17.27 1.80
N ALA A 76 -10.82 16.58 1.84
CA ALA A 76 -12.08 17.20 1.48
C ALA A 76 -12.27 18.36 2.47
N THR A 77 -12.01 19.59 2.02
CA THR A 77 -12.32 20.79 2.78
C THR A 77 -13.80 20.72 3.14
N CYS A 78 -14.11 20.57 4.43
CA CYS A 78 -15.47 20.73 4.93
C CYS A 78 -15.97 22.10 4.47
N VAL A 79 -16.90 22.11 3.52
CA VAL A 79 -17.71 23.29 3.23
C VAL A 79 -18.82 23.29 4.27
N GLY A 80 -18.76 24.24 5.20
CA GLY A 80 -19.78 24.54 6.19
C GLY A 80 -19.67 26.00 6.56
#